data_AF-A0A1X1WFZ2-F1
#
_entry.id   AF-A0A1X1WFZ2-F1
#
_cell.length_a   1.000
_cell.length_b   1.000
_cell.length_c   1.000
_cell.angle_alpha   90.00
_cell.angle_beta   90.00
_cell.angle_gamma   90.00
#
_symmetry.space_group_name_H-M   'P 1'
#
loop_
_entity.id
_entity.type
_entity.pdbx_description
1 polymer ?
#
loop_
_entity_poly.entity_id
_entity_poly.type
_entity_poly.pdbx_seq_one_letter_code
_entity_poly.pdbx_strand_id
1 'polypeptide(L)'
;MPGAATEIDVDGVKVRLTNPDKAYFPKLGKDGTKGKLVDYYVSVADRMVTLLRDRPVHLQRFPDGIEGEEIYQKRIPQKHPDYLETCTVTFPSGRTADALKITHPSAIVWAAQMGTVTLHPWQVRCPDTEHPDELRIDLDPQPGTGFAEAREVATGVLKPLLDELGLVGYPKTSGGRGVHVFLRIATDWDFIAVRRAGIALAREVERRAPDAVTTSWWKEERGERLFIDYNQNARDRTFASAYSARKTPIATVSTPLTWDELRDAEPDDYTIQTVPDFVASRPDPWAGIDDTAQSIEVLLDMVKADEEERGEGDLPYPPSFSRKWLCAGVSGGIRPGSRLRCRGALGCRTSKDVDSSDNNTAGDLAEGVLLRAGRLRFGKV
;
A
#
# COMPACT_ATOMS: atom_id res chain seq x y z
N MET A 1 7.01 -11.37 -36.81
CA MET A 1 8.17 -10.45 -36.81
C MET A 1 7.88 -9.38 -35.78
N PRO A 2 8.72 -9.14 -34.77
CA PRO A 2 8.55 -7.95 -33.93
C PRO A 2 8.60 -6.73 -34.86
N GLY A 3 7.57 -5.87 -34.78
CA GLY A 3 7.51 -4.64 -35.57
C GLY A 3 8.72 -3.75 -35.29
N ALA A 4 9.06 -2.89 -36.25
CA ALA A 4 10.09 -1.87 -36.04
C ALA A 4 9.73 -1.04 -34.79
N ALA A 5 10.73 -0.71 -33.97
CA ALA A 5 10.50 0.13 -32.83
C ALA A 5 10.21 1.57 -33.29
N THR A 6 9.28 2.22 -32.61
CA THR A 6 8.98 3.65 -32.79
C THR A 6 9.58 4.46 -31.64
N GLU A 7 9.78 5.75 -31.85
CA GLU A 7 10.10 6.72 -30.79
C GLU A 7 8.88 7.59 -30.56
N ILE A 8 8.51 7.77 -29.29
CA ILE A 8 7.48 8.72 -28.85
C ILE A 8 8.21 9.88 -28.18
N ASP A 9 7.90 11.10 -28.59
CA ASP A 9 8.34 12.31 -27.89
C ASP A 9 7.41 12.54 -26.68
N VAL A 10 7.97 12.47 -25.48
CA VAL A 10 7.24 12.64 -24.23
C VAL A 10 7.88 13.83 -23.51
N ASP A 11 7.30 15.01 -23.71
CA ASP A 11 7.76 16.29 -23.15
C ASP A 11 9.26 16.54 -23.41
N GLY A 12 9.68 16.40 -24.68
CA GLY A 12 11.06 16.60 -25.13
C GLY A 12 12.01 15.40 -24.92
N VAL A 13 11.54 14.33 -24.27
CA VAL A 13 12.32 13.10 -24.05
C VAL A 13 11.83 11.99 -24.98
N LYS A 14 12.73 11.44 -25.79
CA LYS A 14 12.43 10.33 -26.69
C LYS A 14 12.35 9.00 -25.95
N VAL A 15 11.18 8.36 -26.01
CA VAL A 15 10.92 7.04 -25.41
C VAL A 15 10.66 6.01 -26.50
N ARG A 16 11.45 4.93 -26.51
CA ARG A 16 11.29 3.81 -27.46
C ARG A 16 10.03 3.01 -27.13
N LEU A 17 9.17 2.74 -28.11
CA LEU A 17 8.02 1.84 -28.03
C LEU A 17 8.21 0.63 -28.96
N THR A 18 7.85 -0.57 -28.49
CA THR A 18 7.82 -1.79 -29.30
C THR A 18 6.56 -2.60 -29.05
N ASN A 19 6.13 -3.35 -30.08
CA ASN A 19 4.96 -4.22 -30.04
C ASN A 19 3.66 -3.49 -29.63
N PRO A 20 3.30 -2.36 -30.27
CA PRO A 20 2.09 -1.60 -29.89
C PRO A 20 0.82 -2.43 -30.02
N ASP A 21 0.72 -3.31 -31.03
CA ASP A 21 -0.49 -4.11 -31.26
C ASP A 21 -0.58 -5.38 -30.39
N LYS A 22 0.37 -5.60 -29.49
CA LYS A 22 0.32 -6.76 -28.58
C LYS A 22 -0.90 -6.64 -27.67
N ALA A 23 -1.75 -7.67 -27.65
CA ALA A 23 -2.92 -7.72 -26.78
C ALA A 23 -2.49 -7.78 -25.30
N TYR A 24 -2.96 -6.81 -24.50
CA TYR A 24 -2.75 -6.76 -23.05
C TYR A 24 -4.01 -7.08 -22.28
N PHE A 25 -5.17 -6.65 -22.78
CA PHE A 25 -6.50 -6.85 -22.20
C PHE A 25 -7.39 -7.55 -23.23
N PRO A 26 -7.40 -8.90 -23.29
CA PRO A 26 -8.06 -9.64 -24.37
C PRO A 26 -9.55 -9.33 -24.54
N LYS A 27 -10.28 -9.08 -23.44
CA LYS A 27 -11.70 -8.72 -23.46
C LYS A 27 -11.99 -7.42 -24.23
N LEU A 28 -11.02 -6.50 -24.32
CA LEU A 28 -11.14 -5.23 -25.05
C LEU A 28 -10.72 -5.35 -26.53
N GLY A 29 -10.18 -6.49 -26.97
CA GLY A 29 -9.75 -6.69 -28.35
C GLY A 29 -8.73 -5.64 -28.81
N LYS A 30 -9.03 -4.95 -29.92
CA LYS A 30 -8.17 -3.89 -30.49
C LYS A 30 -7.98 -2.67 -29.59
N ASP A 31 -8.87 -2.47 -28.63
CA ASP A 31 -8.82 -1.35 -27.68
C ASP A 31 -8.06 -1.71 -26.39
N GLY A 32 -7.65 -2.98 -26.26
CA GLY A 32 -6.89 -3.53 -25.14
C GLY A 32 -5.41 -3.81 -25.43
N THR A 33 -4.80 -3.09 -26.37
CA THR A 33 -3.40 -3.35 -26.75
C THR A 33 -2.41 -2.60 -25.88
N LYS A 34 -1.13 -3.00 -25.94
CA LYS A 34 -0.03 -2.29 -25.30
C LYS A 34 0.06 -0.82 -25.76
N GLY A 35 -0.17 -0.57 -27.05
CA GLY A 35 -0.22 0.77 -27.62
C GLY A 35 -1.30 1.62 -26.95
N LYS A 36 -2.51 1.08 -26.78
CA LYS A 36 -3.60 1.78 -26.06
C LYS A 36 -3.28 2.10 -24.61
N LEU A 37 -2.60 1.18 -23.91
CA LEU A 37 -2.13 1.46 -22.55
C LEU A 37 -1.07 2.58 -22.51
N VAL A 38 -0.16 2.60 -23.49
CA VAL A 38 0.86 3.66 -23.61
C VAL A 38 0.21 5.01 -23.95
N ASP A 39 -0.71 5.04 -24.92
CA ASP A 39 -1.47 6.24 -25.30
C ASP A 39 -2.24 6.82 -24.10
N TYR A 40 -2.89 5.95 -23.33
CA TYR A 40 -3.53 6.32 -22.07
C TYR A 40 -2.55 6.99 -21.10
N TYR A 41 -1.41 6.35 -20.83
CA TYR A 41 -0.43 6.92 -19.90
C TYR A 41 0.15 8.25 -20.38
N VAL A 42 0.36 8.42 -21.69
CA VAL A 42 0.75 9.73 -22.27
C VAL A 42 -0.33 10.76 -21.98
N SER A 43 -1.61 10.43 -22.19
CA SER A 43 -2.72 11.37 -22.03
C SER A 43 -2.94 11.90 -20.60
N VAL A 44 -2.58 11.10 -19.59
CA VAL A 44 -2.73 11.48 -18.17
C VAL A 44 -1.41 11.85 -17.50
N ALA A 45 -0.30 11.82 -18.23
CA ALA A 45 1.04 11.89 -17.64
C ALA A 45 1.24 13.17 -16.82
N ASP A 46 0.76 14.32 -17.29
CA ASP A 46 0.98 15.60 -16.60
C ASP A 46 0.33 15.64 -15.21
N ARG A 47 -0.92 15.18 -15.10
CA ARG A 47 -1.61 15.07 -13.80
C ARG A 47 -1.00 13.97 -12.94
N MET A 48 -0.72 12.81 -13.55
CA MET A 48 -0.15 11.66 -12.84
C MET A 48 1.24 11.96 -12.27
N VAL A 49 2.10 12.67 -13.01
CA VAL A 49 3.44 13.05 -12.54
C VAL A 49 3.36 14.01 -11.36
N THR A 50 2.39 14.92 -11.31
CA THR A 50 2.24 15.83 -10.17
C THR A 50 2.08 15.06 -8.85
N LEU A 51 1.30 13.98 -8.85
CA LEU A 51 1.08 13.12 -7.69
C LEU A 51 2.23 12.14 -7.41
N LEU A 52 3.00 11.78 -8.44
CA LEU A 52 4.10 10.83 -8.36
C LEU A 52 5.48 11.47 -8.25
N ARG A 53 5.56 12.80 -8.32
CA ARG A 53 6.82 13.53 -8.40
C ARG A 53 7.72 13.18 -7.23
N ASP A 54 8.96 12.82 -7.59
CA ASP A 54 10.03 12.39 -6.69
C ASP A 54 9.74 11.14 -5.86
N ARG A 55 8.66 10.40 -6.16
CA ARG A 55 8.36 9.14 -5.49
C ARG A 55 9.15 7.99 -6.10
N PRO A 56 9.74 7.11 -5.27
CA PRO A 56 10.19 5.81 -5.75
C PRO A 56 8.97 4.91 -6.02
N VAL A 57 9.00 4.15 -7.11
CA VAL A 57 7.89 3.27 -7.52
C VAL A 57 8.35 1.84 -7.76
N HIS A 58 7.48 0.89 -7.41
CA HIS A 58 7.54 -0.48 -7.91
C HIS A 58 6.62 -0.64 -9.13
N LEU A 59 6.96 -1.56 -10.03
CA LEU A 59 6.26 -1.78 -11.28
C LEU A 59 5.59 -3.15 -11.28
N GLN A 60 4.26 -3.19 -11.46
CA GLN A 60 3.53 -4.43 -11.70
C GLN A 60 3.41 -4.64 -13.22
N ARG A 61 4.19 -5.58 -13.74
CA ARG A 61 4.40 -5.78 -15.18
C ARG A 61 3.73 -7.05 -15.69
N PHE A 62 3.20 -6.95 -16.90
CA PHE A 62 2.55 -8.02 -17.65
C PHE A 62 3.06 -8.00 -19.10
N PRO A 63 4.31 -8.46 -19.35
CA PRO A 63 4.95 -8.32 -20.67
C PRO A 63 4.14 -8.96 -21.82
N ASP A 64 3.34 -9.97 -21.50
CA ASP A 64 2.47 -10.74 -22.41
C ASP A 64 0.97 -10.56 -22.11
N GLY A 65 0.60 -9.45 -21.46
CA GLY A 65 -0.78 -9.13 -21.11
C GLY A 65 -1.25 -9.73 -19.78
N ILE A 66 -2.43 -9.31 -19.32
CA ILE A 66 -2.90 -9.56 -17.94
C ILE A 66 -3.15 -11.04 -17.61
N GLU A 67 -3.30 -11.88 -18.63
CA GLU A 67 -3.46 -13.34 -18.50
C GLU A 67 -2.11 -14.10 -18.52
N GLY A 68 -1.01 -13.40 -18.82
CA GLY A 68 0.34 -13.93 -18.84
C GLY A 68 1.08 -13.84 -17.51
N GLU A 69 2.41 -13.92 -17.58
CA GLU A 69 3.28 -13.80 -16.41
C GLU A 69 3.17 -12.42 -15.76
N GLU A 70 3.05 -12.42 -14.43
CA GLU A 70 3.09 -11.22 -13.61
C GLU A 70 4.47 -11.03 -12.99
N ILE A 71 5.11 -9.89 -13.26
CA ILE A 71 6.42 -9.53 -12.71
C ILE A 71 6.25 -8.31 -11.81
N TYR A 72 6.41 -8.50 -10.51
CA TYR A 72 6.45 -7.41 -9.54
C TYR A 72 7.89 -6.91 -9.34
N GLN A 73 8.26 -5.86 -10.06
CA GLN A 73 9.63 -5.36 -10.12
C GLN A 73 9.85 -4.20 -9.13
N LYS A 74 10.68 -4.44 -8.12
CA LYS A 74 11.05 -3.43 -7.12
C LYS A 74 12.32 -2.66 -7.46
N ARG A 75 13.32 -3.37 -7.98
CA ARG A 75 14.63 -2.79 -8.38
C ARG A 75 14.59 -2.39 -9.85
N ILE A 76 15.11 -1.22 -10.18
CA ILE A 76 15.31 -0.83 -11.58
C ILE A 76 16.34 -1.75 -12.26
N PRO A 77 16.19 -2.11 -13.55
CA PRO A 77 17.19 -2.93 -14.24
C PRO A 77 18.56 -2.24 -14.27
N GLN A 78 19.66 -3.01 -14.22
CA GLN A 78 21.01 -2.42 -14.28
C GLN A 78 21.27 -1.60 -15.55
N LYS A 79 20.69 -2.02 -16.68
CA LYS A 79 20.72 -1.27 -17.93
C LYS A 79 19.36 -0.62 -18.13
N HIS A 80 19.34 0.70 -18.13
CA HIS A 80 18.14 1.51 -18.34
C HIS A 80 18.54 2.81 -19.05
N PRO A 81 17.60 3.52 -19.71
CA PRO A 81 17.90 4.79 -20.37
C PRO A 81 18.48 5.85 -19.42
N ASP A 82 19.41 6.66 -19.92
CA ASP A 82 20.15 7.66 -19.13
C ASP A 82 19.27 8.75 -18.50
N TYR A 83 18.08 8.99 -19.06
CA TYR A 83 17.13 9.98 -18.54
C TYR A 83 16.34 9.49 -17.31
N LEU A 84 16.41 8.21 -16.95
CA LEU A 84 15.69 7.69 -15.80
C LEU A 84 16.47 7.95 -14.52
N GLU A 85 15.77 8.51 -13.54
CA GLU A 85 16.32 8.72 -12.22
C GLU A 85 15.92 7.61 -11.27
N THR A 86 16.74 7.41 -10.24
CA THR A 86 16.55 6.36 -9.24
C THR A 86 16.59 6.95 -7.84
N CYS A 87 16.09 6.17 -6.89
CA CYS A 87 16.13 6.51 -5.49
C CYS A 87 16.26 5.24 -4.64
N THR A 88 17.18 5.28 -3.68
CA THR A 88 17.42 4.14 -2.79
C THR A 88 16.33 4.07 -1.73
N VAL A 89 15.60 2.95 -1.69
CA VAL A 89 14.58 2.68 -0.66
C VAL A 89 15.05 1.61 0.32
N THR A 90 14.56 1.67 1.56
CA THR A 90 14.82 0.67 2.60
C THR A 90 13.60 -0.21 2.83
N PHE A 91 13.75 -1.51 2.58
CA PHE A 91 12.70 -2.51 2.82
C PHE A 91 12.54 -2.82 4.31
N PRO A 92 11.43 -3.46 4.74
CA PRO A 92 11.27 -3.94 6.11
C PRO A 92 12.48 -4.74 6.62
N SER A 93 13.10 -5.56 5.78
CA SER A 93 14.28 -6.34 6.17
C SER A 93 15.52 -5.50 6.53
N GLY A 94 15.51 -4.21 6.22
CA GLY A 94 16.68 -3.31 6.28
C GLY A 94 17.57 -3.38 5.05
N ARG A 95 17.27 -4.25 4.08
CA ARG A 95 17.93 -4.26 2.77
C ARG A 95 17.50 -3.04 1.97
N THR A 96 18.39 -2.56 1.11
CA THR A 96 18.13 -1.45 0.21
C THR A 96 18.06 -1.87 -1.26
N ALA A 97 17.37 -1.08 -2.08
CA ALA A 97 17.41 -1.18 -3.54
C ALA A 97 17.16 0.17 -4.18
N ASP A 98 17.72 0.37 -5.37
CA ASP A 98 17.39 1.51 -6.20
C ASP A 98 16.08 1.21 -6.95
N ALA A 99 15.05 1.96 -6.61
CA ALA A 99 13.77 1.97 -7.28
C ALA A 99 13.76 3.06 -8.36
N LEU A 100 12.87 2.92 -9.35
CA LEU A 100 12.60 4.00 -10.30
C LEU A 100 12.03 5.20 -9.54
N LYS A 101 12.59 6.40 -9.74
CA LYS A 101 12.02 7.66 -9.22
C LYS A 101 11.25 8.34 -10.35
N ILE A 102 10.01 8.74 -10.10
CA ILE A 102 9.22 9.46 -11.11
C ILE A 102 9.52 10.95 -11.02
N THR A 103 10.30 11.48 -11.97
CA THR A 103 10.61 12.93 -12.06
C THR A 103 10.00 13.59 -13.30
N HIS A 104 9.61 12.78 -14.29
CA HIS A 104 9.20 13.24 -15.60
C HIS A 104 8.18 12.27 -16.25
N PRO A 105 7.24 12.75 -17.11
CA PRO A 105 6.31 11.91 -17.86
C PRO A 105 6.94 10.71 -18.58
N SER A 106 8.14 10.90 -19.12
CA SER A 106 8.90 9.85 -19.83
C SER A 106 9.20 8.62 -18.96
N ALA A 107 9.32 8.76 -17.63
CA ALA A 107 9.52 7.63 -16.73
C ALA A 107 8.29 6.72 -16.65
N ILE A 108 7.08 7.31 -16.69
CA ILE A 108 5.81 6.57 -16.70
C ILE A 108 5.63 5.84 -18.04
N VAL A 109 5.87 6.55 -19.16
CA VAL A 109 5.77 5.97 -20.50
C VAL A 109 6.81 4.86 -20.71
N TRP A 110 8.02 5.03 -20.20
CA TRP A 110 9.03 3.97 -20.18
C TRP A 110 8.56 2.75 -19.37
N ALA A 111 7.96 2.97 -18.20
CA ALA A 111 7.41 1.87 -17.40
C ALA A 111 6.33 1.11 -18.18
N ALA A 112 5.42 1.82 -18.86
CA ALA A 112 4.39 1.22 -19.73
C ALA A 112 5.01 0.44 -20.91
N GLN A 113 6.04 0.98 -21.56
CA GLN A 113 6.83 0.27 -22.57
C GLN A 113 7.43 -1.04 -22.03
N MET A 114 7.88 -1.06 -20.78
CA MET A 114 8.38 -2.27 -20.11
C MET A 114 7.27 -3.26 -19.74
N GLY A 115 6.02 -2.97 -20.08
CA GLY A 115 4.84 -3.78 -19.82
C GLY A 115 4.22 -3.53 -18.46
N THR A 116 4.51 -2.40 -17.81
CA THR A 116 3.87 -2.03 -16.54
C THR A 116 2.41 -1.68 -16.78
N VAL A 117 1.51 -2.39 -16.10
CA VAL A 117 0.08 -2.05 -16.05
C VAL A 117 -0.19 -1.14 -14.86
N THR A 118 0.38 -1.43 -13.69
CA THR A 118 0.14 -0.65 -12.45
C THR A 118 1.46 -0.13 -11.88
N LEU A 119 1.51 1.17 -11.57
CA LEU A 119 2.61 1.79 -10.81
C LEU A 119 2.25 1.83 -9.32
N HIS A 120 3.18 1.39 -8.47
CA HIS A 120 3.02 1.34 -7.03
C HIS A 120 4.01 2.27 -6.31
N PRO A 121 3.63 3.53 -6.03
CA PRO A 121 4.49 4.48 -5.34
C PRO A 121 4.58 4.17 -3.85
N TRP A 122 5.78 4.40 -3.32
CA TRP A 122 5.96 4.57 -1.88
C TRP A 122 5.25 5.86 -1.41
N GLN A 123 4.92 5.91 -0.12
CA GLN A 123 4.32 7.08 0.54
C GLN A 123 5.34 8.14 0.94
N VAL A 124 6.53 8.14 0.32
CA VAL A 124 7.64 9.06 0.60
C VAL A 124 8.06 9.78 -0.69
N ARG A 125 8.76 10.89 -0.56
CA ARG A 125 9.45 11.57 -1.67
C ARG A 125 10.95 11.55 -1.44
N CYS A 126 11.70 11.32 -2.49
CA CYS A 126 13.16 11.34 -2.42
C CYS A 126 13.69 12.78 -2.25
N PRO A 127 14.79 12.99 -1.52
CA PRO A 127 15.67 11.98 -0.93
C PRO A 127 15.24 11.47 0.47
N ASP A 128 14.21 12.07 1.09
CA ASP A 128 13.74 11.64 2.41
C ASP A 128 12.84 10.40 2.32
N THR A 129 13.47 9.23 2.30
CA THR A 129 12.74 7.96 2.20
C THR A 129 12.34 7.36 3.56
N GLU A 130 12.53 8.10 4.65
CA GLU A 130 12.27 7.62 6.01
C GLU A 130 11.00 8.21 6.62
N HIS A 131 10.58 9.40 6.17
CA HIS A 131 9.39 10.10 6.64
C HIS A 131 8.32 10.20 5.54
N PRO A 132 7.18 9.48 5.67
CA PRO A 132 6.08 9.61 4.73
C PRO A 132 5.50 11.02 4.68
N ASP A 133 5.15 11.46 3.47
CA ASP A 133 4.32 12.65 3.24
C ASP A 133 2.85 12.28 2.97
N GLU A 134 2.50 10.99 2.96
CA GLU A 134 1.14 10.47 2.79
C GLU A 134 0.76 9.48 3.88
N LEU A 135 -0.35 9.74 4.57
CA LEU A 135 -1.10 8.72 5.30
C LEU A 135 -2.21 8.17 4.38
N ARG A 136 -2.29 6.84 4.28
CA ARG A 136 -3.18 6.14 3.36
C ARG A 136 -4.24 5.37 4.13
N ILE A 137 -5.50 5.56 3.74
CA ILE A 137 -6.65 4.76 4.21
C ILE A 137 -7.10 3.88 3.04
N ASP A 138 -7.17 2.58 3.28
CA ASP A 138 -7.59 1.57 2.31
C ASP A 138 -8.86 0.88 2.82
N LEU A 139 -9.98 1.20 2.19
CA LEU A 139 -11.28 0.61 2.48
C LEU A 139 -11.46 -0.60 1.56
N ASP A 140 -11.16 -1.79 2.07
CA ASP A 140 -11.12 -3.05 1.32
C ASP A 140 -12.34 -3.94 1.60
N PRO A 141 -13.27 -4.08 0.64
CA PRO A 141 -14.44 -4.92 0.79
C PRO A 141 -14.09 -6.40 0.94
N GLN A 142 -14.54 -7.03 2.03
CA GLN A 142 -14.42 -8.46 2.26
C GLN A 142 -15.55 -9.23 1.52
N PRO A 143 -15.48 -10.56 1.40
CA PRO A 143 -16.58 -11.34 0.84
C PRO A 143 -17.92 -10.97 1.49
N GLY A 144 -18.96 -10.77 0.67
CA GLY A 144 -20.27 -10.25 1.12
C GLY A 144 -20.44 -8.73 0.96
N THR A 145 -19.36 -7.98 0.74
CA THR A 145 -19.39 -6.51 0.51
C THR A 145 -18.73 -6.13 -0.82
N GLY A 146 -18.95 -4.90 -1.27
CA GLY A 146 -18.42 -4.35 -2.51
C GLY A 146 -18.11 -2.85 -2.44
N PHE A 147 -18.08 -2.21 -3.61
CA PHE A 147 -17.72 -0.80 -3.73
C PHE A 147 -18.77 0.14 -3.12
N ALA A 148 -20.05 -0.25 -3.17
CA ALA A 148 -21.14 0.53 -2.60
C ALA A 148 -20.94 0.76 -1.10
N GLU A 149 -20.62 -0.29 -0.34
CA GLU A 149 -20.28 -0.19 1.08
C GLU A 149 -19.03 0.67 1.26
N ALA A 150 -18.00 0.47 0.44
CA ALA A 150 -16.76 1.25 0.52
C ALA A 150 -16.98 2.76 0.34
N ARG A 151 -17.78 3.18 -0.65
CA ARG A 151 -18.10 4.60 -0.85
C ARG A 151 -19.02 5.15 0.23
N GLU A 152 -19.94 4.34 0.76
CA GLU A 152 -20.82 4.74 1.87
C GLU A 152 -20.02 5.00 3.15
N VAL A 153 -19.13 4.09 3.55
CA VAL A 153 -18.26 4.30 4.72
C VAL A 153 -17.29 5.47 4.48
N ALA A 154 -16.73 5.60 3.28
CA ALA A 154 -15.84 6.71 2.95
C ALA A 154 -16.54 8.07 3.11
N THR A 155 -17.73 8.22 2.52
CA THR A 155 -18.44 9.51 2.44
C THR A 155 -19.30 9.80 3.67
N GLY A 156 -19.85 8.77 4.32
CA GLY A 156 -20.78 8.87 5.44
C GLY A 156 -20.13 8.78 6.82
N VAL A 157 -18.94 8.18 6.94
CA VAL A 157 -18.26 7.98 8.23
C VAL A 157 -16.88 8.62 8.24
N LEU A 158 -16.01 8.23 7.31
CA LEU A 158 -14.62 8.70 7.29
C LEU A 158 -14.54 10.20 7.00
N LYS A 159 -15.22 10.71 5.96
CA LYS A 159 -15.18 12.13 5.61
C LYS A 159 -15.66 13.05 6.75
N PRO A 160 -16.83 12.83 7.39
CA PRO A 160 -17.24 13.61 8.56
C PRO A 160 -16.24 13.53 9.72
N LEU A 161 -15.67 12.36 9.98
CA LEU A 161 -14.63 12.22 11.02
C LEU A 161 -13.37 13.04 10.67
N LEU A 162 -12.94 13.04 9.42
CA LEU A 162 -11.83 13.90 8.98
C LEU A 162 -12.17 15.38 9.19
N ASP A 163 -13.40 15.81 8.87
CA ASP A 163 -13.84 17.18 9.10
C ASP A 163 -13.82 17.57 10.60
N GLU A 164 -14.26 16.68 11.49
CA GLU A 164 -14.18 16.87 12.94
C GLU A 164 -12.74 17.04 13.44
N LEU A 165 -11.80 16.31 12.83
CA LEU A 165 -10.37 16.34 13.18
C LEU A 165 -9.64 17.50 12.51
N GLY A 166 -10.31 18.31 11.67
CA GLY A 166 -9.68 19.36 10.89
C GLY A 166 -8.72 18.83 9.82
N LEU A 167 -8.94 17.59 9.36
CA LEU A 167 -8.14 16.93 8.34
C LEU A 167 -8.87 16.89 6.99
N VAL A 168 -8.11 17.08 5.91
CA VAL A 168 -8.56 16.99 4.53
C VAL A 168 -8.04 15.70 3.92
N GLY A 169 -8.97 14.84 3.52
CA GLY A 169 -8.71 13.62 2.75
C GLY A 169 -9.05 13.78 1.28
N TYR A 170 -8.32 13.05 0.43
CA TYR A 170 -8.46 13.04 -1.02
C TYR A 170 -8.80 11.63 -1.50
N PRO A 171 -10.04 11.38 -1.96
CA PRO A 171 -10.49 10.05 -2.32
C PRO A 171 -10.19 9.69 -3.78
N LYS A 172 -9.92 8.40 -4.02
CA LYS A 172 -9.88 7.81 -5.35
C LYS A 172 -10.48 6.41 -5.33
N THR A 173 -11.08 6.01 -6.45
CA THR A 173 -11.38 4.58 -6.64
C THR A 173 -10.06 3.80 -6.62
N SER A 174 -10.07 2.56 -6.12
CA SER A 174 -8.91 1.68 -6.30
C SER A 174 -8.79 1.21 -7.75
N GLY A 175 -9.88 1.23 -8.52
CA GLY A 175 -10.02 0.51 -9.79
C GLY A 175 -10.28 -0.99 -9.60
N GLY A 176 -10.35 -1.48 -8.36
CA GLY A 176 -10.95 -2.75 -8.00
C GLY A 176 -12.27 -2.51 -7.27
N ARG A 177 -12.48 -3.21 -6.14
CA ARG A 177 -13.71 -3.07 -5.34
C ARG A 177 -13.61 -2.01 -4.23
N GLY A 178 -12.41 -1.59 -3.85
CA GLY A 178 -12.20 -0.69 -2.70
C GLY A 178 -12.05 0.79 -3.06
N VAL A 179 -11.97 1.60 -2.01
CA VAL A 179 -11.73 3.05 -2.04
C VAL A 179 -10.43 3.35 -1.31
N HIS A 180 -9.62 4.26 -1.87
CA HIS A 180 -8.43 4.78 -1.20
C HIS A 180 -8.63 6.25 -0.85
N VAL A 181 -8.20 6.67 0.34
CA VAL A 181 -8.19 8.07 0.76
C VAL A 181 -6.79 8.46 1.21
N PHE A 182 -6.27 9.56 0.65
CA PHE A 182 -4.96 10.11 0.97
C PHE A 182 -5.08 11.34 1.85
N LEU A 183 -4.24 11.42 2.87
CA LEU A 183 -3.99 12.64 3.63
C LEU A 183 -2.55 13.07 3.33
N ARG A 184 -2.35 14.26 2.78
CA ARG A 184 -1.03 14.91 2.72
C ARG A 184 -0.63 15.34 4.12
N ILE A 185 0.52 14.90 4.59
CA ILE A 185 1.04 15.17 5.94
C ILE A 185 2.44 15.79 5.86
N ALA A 186 2.85 16.50 6.92
CA ALA A 186 4.24 16.92 7.08
C ALA A 186 5.16 15.70 7.27
N THR A 187 6.42 15.82 6.83
CA THR A 187 7.42 14.75 6.89
C THR A 187 8.17 14.75 8.22
N ASP A 188 7.45 14.95 9.33
CA ASP A 188 8.01 15.00 10.69
C ASP A 188 7.99 13.62 11.38
N TRP A 189 7.30 12.64 10.78
CA TRP A 189 7.04 11.34 11.38
C TRP A 189 7.52 10.18 10.51
N ASP A 190 8.01 9.12 11.15
CA ASP A 190 8.44 7.91 10.45
C ASP A 190 7.25 6.98 10.10
N PHE A 191 7.54 5.90 9.37
CA PHE A 191 6.54 4.88 9.02
C PHE A 191 5.83 4.26 10.23
N ILE A 192 6.46 4.19 11.40
CA ILE A 192 5.84 3.59 12.58
C ILE A 192 4.76 4.55 13.09
N ALA A 193 5.10 5.81 13.32
CA ALA A 193 4.16 6.83 13.78
C ALA A 193 3.00 7.02 12.80
N VAL A 194 3.27 7.09 11.49
CA VAL A 194 2.21 7.22 10.46
C VAL A 194 1.29 6.00 10.44
N ARG A 195 1.83 4.78 10.60
CA ARG A 195 1.01 3.57 10.72
C ARG A 195 0.17 3.57 12.00
N ARG A 196 0.73 3.98 13.14
CA ARG A 196 -0.01 4.08 14.41
C ARG A 196 -1.16 5.08 14.31
N ALA A 197 -0.94 6.25 13.70
CA ALA A 197 -1.99 7.22 13.40
C ALA A 197 -3.09 6.61 12.51
N GLY A 198 -2.71 5.87 11.46
CA GLY A 198 -3.65 5.15 10.61
C GLY A 198 -4.47 4.08 11.34
N ILE A 199 -3.89 3.40 12.34
CA ILE A 199 -4.60 2.43 13.19
C ILE A 199 -5.65 3.14 14.05
N ALA A 200 -5.29 4.24 14.72
CA ALA A 200 -6.23 4.97 15.58
C ALA A 200 -7.40 5.53 14.76
N LEU A 201 -7.12 6.07 13.57
CA LEU A 201 -8.16 6.53 12.66
C LEU A 201 -9.06 5.36 12.20
N ALA A 202 -8.48 4.21 11.85
CA ALA A 202 -9.24 3.03 11.45
C ALA A 202 -10.16 2.50 12.57
N ARG A 203 -9.67 2.46 13.81
CA ARG A 203 -10.47 2.07 14.98
C ARG A 203 -11.61 3.04 15.25
N GLU A 204 -11.38 4.34 15.07
CA GLU A 204 -12.44 5.32 15.27
C GLU A 204 -13.55 5.17 14.23
N VAL A 205 -13.20 4.91 12.97
CA VAL A 205 -14.19 4.57 11.94
C VAL A 205 -14.92 3.27 12.28
N GLU A 206 -14.22 2.23 12.75
CA GLU A 206 -14.81 0.98 13.21
C GLU A 206 -15.79 1.19 14.37
N ARG A 207 -15.44 1.99 15.38
CA ARG A 207 -16.31 2.30 16.52
C ARG A 207 -17.59 3.04 16.11
N ARG A 208 -17.50 3.91 15.11
CA ARG A 208 -18.65 4.66 14.57
C ARG A 208 -19.55 3.81 13.67
N ALA A 209 -19.02 2.75 13.07
CA ALA A 209 -19.77 1.87 12.17
C ALA A 209 -19.39 0.38 12.35
N PRO A 210 -19.59 -0.21 13.55
CA PRO A 210 -19.05 -1.53 13.90
C PRO A 210 -19.69 -2.69 13.12
N ASP A 211 -20.89 -2.46 12.57
CA ASP A 211 -21.57 -3.45 11.74
C ASP A 211 -21.12 -3.42 10.26
N ALA A 212 -20.47 -2.33 9.83
CA ALA A 212 -20.03 -2.14 8.45
C ALA A 212 -18.50 -2.19 8.29
N VAL A 213 -17.75 -1.97 9.36
CA VAL A 213 -16.30 -1.79 9.33
C VAL A 213 -15.62 -2.72 10.32
N THR A 214 -14.43 -3.21 9.97
CA THR A 214 -13.58 -3.99 10.86
C THR A 214 -12.09 -3.66 10.71
N THR A 215 -11.35 -3.75 11.81
CA THR A 215 -9.88 -3.76 11.82
C THR A 215 -9.29 -5.13 12.20
N SER A 216 -10.11 -6.19 12.27
CA SER A 216 -9.59 -7.51 12.61
C SER A 216 -8.58 -8.01 11.57
N TRP A 217 -7.42 -8.42 12.08
CA TRP A 217 -6.35 -8.97 11.27
C TRP A 217 -6.72 -10.35 10.69
N TRP A 218 -7.46 -11.16 11.46
CA TRP A 218 -7.86 -12.51 11.08
C TRP A 218 -9.07 -12.45 10.15
N LYS A 219 -8.98 -13.08 8.97
CA LYS A 219 -10.03 -12.98 7.94
C LYS A 219 -11.36 -13.57 8.41
N GLU A 220 -11.29 -14.63 9.19
CA GLU A 220 -12.42 -15.34 9.78
C GLU A 220 -13.22 -14.49 10.79
N GLU A 221 -12.62 -13.45 11.35
CA GLU A 221 -13.26 -12.54 12.32
C GLU A 221 -13.89 -11.31 11.66
N ARG A 222 -13.62 -11.07 10.37
CA ARG A 222 -14.08 -9.85 9.68
C ARG A 222 -15.58 -9.84 9.43
N GLY A 223 -16.14 -11.02 9.11
CA GLY A 223 -17.50 -11.13 8.60
C GLY A 223 -17.71 -10.38 7.29
N GLU A 224 -18.95 -9.98 7.01
CA GLU A 224 -19.35 -9.22 5.82
C GLU A 224 -19.20 -7.71 6.07
N ARG A 225 -17.97 -7.28 6.34
CA ARG A 225 -17.62 -5.87 6.64
C ARG A 225 -16.51 -5.37 5.72
N LEU A 226 -16.36 -4.06 5.63
CA LEU A 226 -15.16 -3.45 5.07
C LEU A 226 -13.99 -3.61 6.03
N PHE A 227 -12.87 -4.10 5.53
CA PHE A 227 -11.63 -4.08 6.28
C PHE A 227 -10.88 -2.77 6.00
N ILE A 228 -10.50 -2.04 7.04
CA ILE A 228 -9.57 -0.92 6.89
C ILE A 228 -8.14 -1.47 6.99
N ASP A 229 -7.44 -1.59 5.86
CA ASP A 229 -6.08 -2.15 5.84
C ASP A 229 -5.04 -1.13 6.34
N TYR A 230 -4.98 -0.97 7.66
CA TYR A 230 -4.00 -0.11 8.34
C TYR A 230 -2.55 -0.49 8.03
N ASN A 231 -2.27 -1.72 7.59
CA ASN A 231 -0.91 -2.14 7.24
C ASN A 231 -0.45 -1.55 5.91
N GLN A 232 -1.29 -0.88 5.13
CA GLN A 232 -0.87 -0.15 3.92
C GLN A 232 0.07 1.04 4.23
N ASN A 233 0.08 1.52 5.46
CA ASN A 233 1.03 2.53 5.93
C ASN A 233 2.40 1.96 6.33
N ALA A 234 2.58 0.63 6.30
CA ALA A 234 3.90 0.03 6.49
C ALA A 234 4.79 0.21 5.24
N ARG A 235 6.10 -0.02 5.41
CA ARG A 235 7.05 -0.05 4.28
C ARG A 235 6.72 -1.18 3.31
N ASP A 236 7.02 -0.95 2.02
CA ASP A 236 7.00 -1.98 0.97
C ASP A 236 5.64 -2.69 0.80
N ARG A 237 4.57 -1.88 0.78
CA ARG A 237 3.21 -2.34 0.54
C ARG A 237 2.74 -2.01 -0.86
N THR A 238 1.97 -2.91 -1.45
CA THR A 238 1.40 -2.72 -2.80
C THR A 238 0.23 -1.75 -2.73
N PHE A 239 0.39 -0.56 -3.32
CA PHE A 239 -0.67 0.43 -3.37
C PHE A 239 -0.72 1.06 -4.76
N ALA A 240 -1.83 0.94 -5.49
CA ALA A 240 -1.91 1.48 -6.85
C ALA A 240 -1.91 3.01 -6.82
N SER A 241 -1.09 3.66 -7.65
CA SER A 241 -1.10 5.12 -7.79
C SER A 241 -2.42 5.63 -8.36
N ALA A 242 -2.71 6.90 -8.09
CA ALA A 242 -3.67 7.66 -8.89
C ALA A 242 -3.33 7.54 -10.38
N TYR A 243 -4.36 7.36 -11.21
CA TYR A 243 -4.28 7.17 -12.66
C TYR A 243 -3.58 5.88 -13.13
N SER A 244 -3.16 4.97 -12.25
CA SER A 244 -2.72 3.65 -12.70
C SER A 244 -3.88 2.82 -13.24
N ALA A 245 -3.66 2.22 -14.42
CA ALA A 245 -4.48 1.11 -14.89
C ALA A 245 -4.34 -0.10 -13.94
N ARG A 246 -5.36 -0.96 -13.90
CA ARG A 246 -5.41 -2.15 -13.06
C ARG A 246 -5.46 -3.42 -13.91
N LYS A 247 -5.03 -4.53 -13.32
CA LYS A 247 -5.15 -5.88 -13.87
C LYS A 247 -6.61 -6.37 -13.81
N THR A 248 -7.51 -5.69 -14.50
CA THR A 248 -8.92 -6.06 -14.65
C THR A 248 -9.23 -6.33 -16.12
N PRO A 249 -10.26 -7.14 -16.44
CA PRO A 249 -10.59 -7.47 -17.83
C PRO A 249 -10.90 -6.24 -18.70
N ILE A 250 -11.37 -5.14 -18.10
CA ILE A 250 -11.73 -3.90 -18.81
C ILE A 250 -10.72 -2.77 -18.62
N ALA A 251 -9.54 -3.05 -18.06
CA ALA A 251 -8.49 -2.07 -17.81
C ALA A 251 -8.98 -0.84 -17.01
N THR A 252 -9.68 -1.10 -15.90
CA THR A 252 -10.10 -0.05 -14.96
C THR A 252 -8.91 0.75 -14.43
N VAL A 253 -9.17 1.96 -13.95
CA VAL A 253 -8.18 2.93 -13.48
C VAL A 253 -8.48 3.33 -12.04
N SER A 254 -7.43 3.43 -11.21
CA SER A 254 -7.51 4.03 -9.88
C SER A 254 -7.68 5.55 -9.98
N THR A 255 -8.91 6.06 -9.95
CA THR A 255 -9.23 7.42 -10.42
C THR A 255 -9.51 8.39 -9.27
N PRO A 256 -8.76 9.51 -9.16
CA PRO A 256 -9.06 10.61 -8.24
C PRO A 256 -10.44 11.21 -8.49
N LEU A 257 -11.18 11.43 -7.40
CA LEU A 257 -12.53 12.00 -7.42
C LEU A 257 -12.68 13.07 -6.34
N THR A 258 -13.68 13.94 -6.49
CA THR A 258 -14.20 14.71 -5.36
C THR A 258 -14.99 13.79 -4.42
N TRP A 259 -15.25 14.25 -3.19
CA TRP A 259 -16.12 13.53 -2.26
C TRP A 259 -17.56 13.38 -2.76
N ASP A 260 -18.08 14.38 -3.48
CA ASP A 260 -19.43 14.31 -4.04
C ASP A 260 -19.53 13.30 -5.18
N GLU A 261 -18.52 13.22 -6.04
CA GLU A 261 -18.49 12.22 -7.11
C GLU A 261 -18.30 10.82 -6.57
N LEU A 262 -17.49 10.64 -5.52
CA LEU A 262 -17.30 9.34 -4.90
C LEU A 262 -18.64 8.75 -4.42
N ARG A 263 -19.58 9.58 -3.97
CA ARG A 263 -20.89 9.16 -3.44
C ARG A 263 -21.70 8.35 -4.47
N ASP A 264 -21.58 8.70 -5.75
CA ASP A 264 -22.35 8.11 -6.85
C ASP A 264 -21.45 7.36 -7.87
N ALA A 265 -20.15 7.22 -7.59
CA ALA A 265 -19.19 6.63 -8.52
C ALA A 265 -19.40 5.13 -8.72
N GLU A 266 -19.18 4.65 -9.94
CA GLU A 266 -18.98 3.23 -10.25
C GLU A 266 -17.56 3.01 -10.80
N PRO A 267 -16.74 2.12 -10.22
CA PRO A 267 -15.33 1.95 -10.64
C PRO A 267 -15.16 1.56 -12.11
N ASP A 268 -16.15 0.86 -12.67
CA ASP A 268 -16.14 0.36 -14.04
C ASP A 268 -16.32 1.48 -15.09
N ASP A 269 -16.79 2.67 -14.67
CA ASP A 269 -16.87 3.85 -15.53
C ASP A 269 -15.48 4.44 -15.86
N TYR A 270 -14.48 4.13 -15.03
CA TYR A 270 -13.13 4.67 -15.14
C TYR A 270 -12.17 3.61 -15.69
N THR A 271 -11.89 3.69 -16.99
CA THR A 271 -10.98 2.78 -17.70
C THR A 271 -9.94 3.57 -18.49
N ILE A 272 -8.92 2.88 -19.02
CA ILE A 272 -7.93 3.51 -19.90
C ILE A 272 -8.55 4.19 -21.14
N GLN A 273 -9.78 3.82 -21.51
CA GLN A 273 -10.50 4.39 -22.65
C GLN A 273 -11.32 5.63 -22.28
N THR A 274 -11.84 5.70 -21.05
CA THR A 274 -12.81 6.73 -20.63
C THR A 274 -12.17 7.85 -19.81
N VAL A 275 -11.12 7.53 -19.05
CA VAL A 275 -10.44 8.49 -18.17
C VAL A 275 -9.81 9.68 -18.91
N PRO A 276 -9.22 9.55 -20.11
CA PRO A 276 -8.65 10.71 -20.82
C PRO A 276 -9.66 11.84 -21.04
N ASP A 277 -10.83 11.53 -21.57
CA ASP A 277 -11.91 12.51 -21.81
C ASP A 277 -12.50 13.03 -20.50
N PHE A 278 -12.67 12.12 -19.52
CA PHE A 278 -13.12 12.48 -18.18
C PHE A 278 -12.18 13.49 -17.51
N VAL A 279 -10.87 13.33 -17.65
CA VAL A 279 -9.86 14.23 -17.07
C VAL A 279 -9.80 15.56 -17.82
N ALA A 280 -9.84 15.54 -19.15
CA ALA A 280 -9.75 16.73 -19.98
C ALA A 280 -10.96 17.68 -19.84
N SER A 281 -12.13 17.14 -19.51
CA SER A 281 -13.39 17.91 -19.44
C SER A 281 -13.62 18.64 -18.11
N ARG A 282 -12.68 18.60 -17.17
CA ARG A 282 -12.90 19.07 -15.79
C ARG A 282 -11.63 19.57 -15.08
N PRO A 283 -11.80 20.34 -14.00
CA PRO A 283 -10.72 20.60 -13.03
C PRO A 283 -10.22 19.32 -12.34
N ASP A 284 -8.99 19.36 -11.87
CA ASP A 284 -8.40 18.27 -11.08
C ASP A 284 -9.01 18.26 -9.66
N PRO A 285 -9.71 17.18 -9.24
CA PRO A 285 -10.28 17.09 -7.90
C PRO A 285 -9.23 17.08 -6.78
N TRP A 286 -7.97 16.80 -7.10
CA TRP A 286 -6.86 16.74 -6.15
C TRP A 286 -5.89 17.92 -6.30
N ALA A 287 -6.26 18.99 -7.03
CA ALA A 287 -5.38 20.12 -7.29
C ALA A 287 -4.73 20.72 -6.03
N GLY A 288 -5.47 20.77 -4.91
CA GLY A 288 -4.99 21.32 -3.64
C GLY A 288 -4.32 20.32 -2.69
N ILE A 289 -4.03 19.09 -3.12
CA ILE A 289 -3.46 18.06 -2.23
C ILE A 289 -2.12 18.47 -1.61
N ASP A 290 -1.32 19.25 -2.34
CA ASP A 290 0.00 19.70 -1.89
C ASP A 290 -0.03 21.12 -1.28
N ASP A 291 -1.19 21.77 -1.19
CA ASP A 291 -1.32 23.13 -0.64
C ASP A 291 -1.12 23.19 0.87
N THR A 292 -1.36 22.06 1.57
CA THR A 292 -1.25 21.99 3.03
C THR A 292 -0.64 20.65 3.46
N ALA A 293 0.54 20.72 4.07
CA ALA A 293 1.13 19.61 4.80
C ALA A 293 0.49 19.53 6.20
N GLN A 294 -0.39 18.56 6.42
CA GLN A 294 -1.16 18.46 7.65
C GLN A 294 -0.35 17.83 8.78
N SER A 295 -0.62 18.24 10.02
CA SER A 295 -0.08 17.53 11.19
C SER A 295 -0.92 16.31 11.52
N ILE A 296 -0.28 15.21 11.91
CA ILE A 296 -0.96 14.01 12.43
C ILE A 296 -1.01 13.97 13.96
N GLU A 297 -0.59 15.02 14.67
CA GLU A 297 -0.62 15.07 16.13
C GLU A 297 -2.01 14.76 16.70
N VAL A 298 -3.08 15.24 16.05
CA VAL A 298 -4.46 14.93 16.47
C VAL A 298 -4.75 13.42 16.43
N LEU A 299 -4.20 12.69 15.46
CA LEU A 299 -4.31 11.23 15.39
C LEU A 299 -3.38 10.54 16.40
N LEU A 300 -2.22 11.13 16.71
CA LEU A 300 -1.32 10.62 17.74
C LEU A 300 -1.90 10.81 19.15
N ASP A 301 -2.70 11.85 19.39
CA ASP A 301 -3.48 11.99 20.61
C ASP A 301 -4.57 10.92 20.72
N MET A 302 -5.21 10.55 19.60
CA MET A 302 -6.11 9.39 19.57
C MET A 302 -5.36 8.07 19.86
N VAL A 303 -4.12 7.92 19.38
CA VAL A 303 -3.27 6.77 19.73
C VAL A 303 -3.04 6.69 21.24
N LYS A 304 -2.72 7.82 21.90
CA LYS A 304 -2.55 7.88 23.36
C LYS A 304 -3.84 7.50 24.09
N ALA A 305 -4.98 8.03 23.65
CA ALA A 305 -6.28 7.69 24.24
C ALA A 305 -6.61 6.20 24.10
N ASP A 306 -6.36 5.60 22.94
CA ASP A 306 -6.51 4.15 22.74
C ASP A 306 -5.61 3.34 23.71
N GLU A 307 -4.36 3.75 23.91
CA GLU A 307 -3.42 3.04 24.81
C GLU A 307 -3.77 3.23 26.29
N GLU A 308 -4.00 4.47 26.74
CA GLU A 308 -4.14 4.82 28.16
C GLU A 308 -5.55 4.54 28.70
N GLU A 309 -6.58 4.80 27.89
CA GLU A 309 -7.97 4.70 28.34
C GLU A 309 -8.59 3.33 27.99
N ARG A 310 -8.20 2.75 26.85
CA ARG A 310 -8.82 1.53 26.30
C ARG A 310 -7.92 0.29 26.37
N GLY A 311 -6.63 0.47 26.64
CA GLY A 311 -5.65 -0.64 26.61
C GLY A 311 -5.40 -1.20 25.21
N GLU A 312 -5.71 -0.43 24.17
CA GLU A 312 -5.63 -0.84 22.77
C GLU A 312 -4.29 -0.41 22.15
N GLY A 313 -3.26 -1.25 22.27
CA GLY A 313 -1.92 -1.00 21.74
C GLY A 313 -1.78 -1.20 20.21
N ASP A 314 -0.57 -1.54 19.76
CA ASP A 314 -0.31 -1.78 18.33
C ASP A 314 -1.06 -3.02 17.78
N LEU A 315 -1.37 -3.00 16.48
CA LEU A 315 -2.00 -4.11 15.76
C LEU A 315 -0.97 -4.95 14.99
N PRO A 316 -1.27 -6.22 14.66
CA PRO A 316 -0.32 -7.09 13.97
C PRO A 316 0.10 -6.58 12.58
N TYR A 317 1.38 -6.73 12.27
CA TYR A 317 1.90 -6.56 10.90
C TYR A 317 1.53 -7.77 10.02
N PRO A 318 1.65 -7.67 8.68
CA PRO A 318 1.39 -8.80 7.79
C PRO A 318 2.29 -10.01 8.08
N PRO A 319 1.86 -11.26 7.83
CA PRO A 319 2.64 -12.47 8.16
C PRO A 319 4.04 -12.53 7.53
N SER A 320 4.20 -11.95 6.35
CA SER A 320 5.46 -11.90 5.61
C SER A 320 6.38 -10.74 6.01
N PHE A 321 5.97 -9.91 6.97
CA PHE A 321 6.72 -8.73 7.39
C PHE A 321 7.91 -9.11 8.28
N SER A 322 9.08 -8.53 8.00
CA SER A 322 10.31 -8.91 8.70
C SER A 322 10.37 -8.39 10.13
N ARG A 323 11.01 -9.15 11.02
CA ARG A 323 11.04 -8.88 12.47
C ARG A 323 11.80 -7.63 12.93
N LYS A 324 12.62 -7.01 12.06
CA LYS A 324 13.49 -5.88 12.45
C LYS A 324 12.69 -4.67 12.97
N TRP A 325 11.53 -4.39 12.38
CA TRP A 325 10.67 -3.26 12.78
C TRP A 325 9.60 -3.62 13.81
N LEU A 326 9.36 -4.92 14.07
CA LEU A 326 8.43 -5.38 15.10
C LEU A 326 8.88 -4.97 16.52
N CYS A 327 10.19 -4.88 16.77
CA CYS A 327 10.73 -4.53 18.09
C CYS A 327 11.04 -3.02 18.25
N ALA A 328 10.88 -2.20 17.20
CA ALA A 328 11.13 -0.75 17.24
C ALA A 328 9.95 0.07 17.81
N GLY A 329 8.71 -0.41 17.63
CA GLY A 329 7.51 0.22 18.22
C GLY A 329 7.37 0.08 19.75
N VAL A 330 8.36 -0.54 20.43
CA VAL A 330 8.34 -0.78 21.88
C VAL A 330 9.31 0.15 22.63
N SER A 331 10.15 0.93 21.94
CA SER A 331 11.19 1.74 22.58
C SER A 331 10.76 3.17 22.95
N GLY A 332 9.57 3.33 23.51
CA GLY A 332 9.26 4.48 24.35
C GLY A 332 9.97 4.33 25.71
N GLY A 333 11.21 4.81 25.81
CA GLY A 333 11.94 4.92 27.08
C GLY A 333 12.84 3.73 27.44
N ILE A 334 14.03 3.65 26.85
CA ILE A 334 15.08 2.72 27.30
C ILE A 334 16.38 3.49 27.55
N ARG A 335 16.92 3.39 28.78
CA ARG A 335 18.21 3.97 29.16
C ARG A 335 19.37 3.29 28.41
N PRO A 336 20.49 3.99 28.16
CA PRO A 336 21.65 3.41 27.49
C PRO A 336 22.16 2.16 28.25
N GLY A 337 22.17 0.99 27.60
CA GLY A 337 22.84 -0.22 28.12
C GLY A 337 22.05 -1.54 28.11
N SER A 338 20.74 -1.57 27.88
CA SER A 338 19.97 -2.83 27.90
C SER A 338 19.82 -3.47 26.51
N ARG A 339 20.11 -4.78 26.37
CA ARG A 339 19.84 -5.57 25.16
C ARG A 339 18.42 -6.13 25.19
N LEU A 340 17.63 -5.83 24.15
CA LEU A 340 16.33 -6.47 23.91
C LEU A 340 16.53 -7.92 23.43
N ARG A 341 15.85 -8.91 24.05
CA ARG A 341 15.64 -10.24 23.46
C ARG A 341 14.15 -10.45 23.19
N CYS A 342 13.74 -10.43 21.93
CA CYS A 342 12.37 -10.77 21.52
C CYS A 342 12.22 -12.32 21.50
N ARG A 343 11.38 -12.92 22.37
CA ARG A 343 10.98 -14.34 22.29
C ARG A 343 9.52 -14.45 21.86
N GLY A 344 9.28 -14.97 20.65
CA GLY A 344 7.95 -15.39 20.20
C GLY A 344 6.98 -14.27 19.78
N ALA A 345 5.82 -14.67 19.23
CA ALA A 345 4.82 -13.82 18.58
C ALA A 345 3.93 -12.99 19.55
N LEU A 346 4.33 -12.86 20.81
CA LEU A 346 3.58 -12.19 21.87
C LEU A 346 4.51 -11.24 22.65
N GLY A 347 4.77 -10.07 22.06
CA GLY A 347 5.32 -8.89 22.76
C GLY A 347 6.76 -9.00 23.32
N CYS A 348 7.41 -7.85 23.45
CA CYS A 348 8.70 -7.72 24.12
C CYS A 348 8.51 -7.53 25.64
N ARG A 349 9.23 -8.31 26.47
CA ARG A 349 9.41 -8.01 27.89
C ARG A 349 10.87 -7.65 28.16
N THR A 350 11.10 -6.65 29.00
CA THR A 350 12.42 -6.33 29.55
C THR A 350 12.79 -7.35 30.62
N SER A 351 13.92 -8.05 30.47
CA SER A 351 14.48 -8.86 31.56
C SER A 351 15.19 -7.95 32.56
N LYS A 352 14.69 -7.85 33.79
CA LYS A 352 15.48 -7.38 34.94
C LYS A 352 16.28 -8.55 35.50
N ASP A 353 17.57 -8.28 35.70
CA ASP A 353 18.52 -8.83 36.68
C ASP A 353 18.24 -10.23 37.25
N VAL A 354 19.03 -11.21 36.79
CA VAL A 354 19.29 -12.43 37.56
C VAL A 354 20.34 -12.07 38.59
N ASP A 355 19.90 -11.90 39.83
CA ASP A 355 20.79 -11.74 40.97
C ASP A 355 21.47 -13.08 41.29
N SER A 356 22.75 -12.98 41.62
CA SER A 356 23.65 -14.09 41.83
C SER A 356 23.56 -14.62 43.26
N SER A 357 22.81 -15.71 43.47
CA SER A 357 23.02 -16.63 44.60
C SER A 357 22.14 -17.87 44.42
N ASP A 358 22.75 -18.97 43.99
CA ASP A 358 22.70 -20.25 44.72
C ASP A 358 23.27 -21.38 43.85
N ASN A 359 24.50 -21.75 44.22
CA ASN A 359 25.19 -22.96 43.80
C ASN A 359 24.67 -24.15 44.64
N ASN A 360 24.82 -25.36 44.09
CA ASN A 360 24.63 -26.68 44.72
C ASN A 360 23.19 -27.21 44.88
N THR A 361 22.79 -28.16 44.03
CA THR A 361 23.10 -29.60 44.24
C THR A 361 22.71 -30.42 43.00
N ALA A 362 23.64 -31.26 42.56
CA ALA A 362 23.36 -32.42 41.74
C ALA A 362 22.95 -33.58 42.66
N GLY A 363 21.94 -34.36 42.28
CA GLY A 363 21.57 -35.59 42.99
C GLY A 363 20.20 -36.11 42.57
N ASP A 364 20.21 -37.19 41.80
CA ASP A 364 19.26 -38.30 41.71
C ASP A 364 17.76 -38.06 41.98
N LEU A 365 16.94 -38.44 41.01
CA LEU A 365 16.05 -39.60 41.12
C LEU A 365 15.36 -39.87 39.78
N ALA A 366 15.73 -40.99 39.18
CA ALA A 366 14.98 -41.65 38.14
C ALA A 366 13.87 -42.48 38.80
N GLU A 367 12.61 -42.33 38.37
CA GLU A 367 11.66 -43.45 38.33
C GLU A 367 10.45 -43.17 37.42
N GLY A 368 10.20 -44.13 36.51
CA GLY A 368 8.90 -44.61 36.01
C GLY A 368 7.81 -43.63 35.58
N VAL A 369 7.41 -43.70 34.29
CA VAL A 369 6.24 -44.49 33.85
C VAL A 369 6.12 -44.39 32.32
N LEU A 370 6.29 -45.53 31.66
CA LEU A 370 5.94 -45.78 30.26
C LEU A 370 4.42 -45.79 30.09
N LEU A 371 3.89 -45.04 29.12
CA LEU A 371 2.57 -45.31 28.54
C LEU A 371 2.69 -45.49 27.02
N ARG A 372 2.11 -46.59 26.57
CA ARG A 372 2.22 -47.24 25.27
C ARG A 372 1.60 -46.40 24.15
N ALA A 373 2.34 -46.20 23.05
CA ALA A 373 1.77 -45.83 21.75
C ALA A 373 1.70 -47.08 20.85
N GLY A 374 0.49 -47.59 20.65
CA GLY A 374 0.19 -48.67 19.71
C GLY A 374 0.16 -48.14 18.27
N ARG A 375 0.89 -48.82 17.38
CA ARG A 375 0.84 -48.66 15.93
C ARG A 375 -0.49 -49.20 15.39
N LEU A 376 -1.17 -48.43 14.55
CA LEU A 376 -2.12 -48.96 13.57
C LEU A 376 -1.67 -48.56 12.17
N ARG A 377 -1.41 -49.59 11.36
CA ARG A 377 -1.18 -49.53 9.92
C ARG A 377 -2.55 -49.37 9.23
N PHE A 378 -2.62 -48.56 8.18
CA PHE A 378 -3.59 -48.75 7.11
C PHE A 378 -2.86 -48.87 5.77
N GLY A 379 -3.21 -49.92 5.04
CA GLY A 379 -2.62 -50.31 3.77
C GLY A 379 -3.26 -49.61 2.58
N LYS A 380 -2.54 -49.68 1.46
CA LYS A 380 -3.01 -49.36 0.11
C LYS A 380 -4.10 -50.34 -0.33
N VAL A 381 -5.16 -49.80 -0.94
CA VAL A 381 -5.64 -50.17 -2.29
C VAL A 381 -5.98 -48.88 -3.00
#